data_AF-A0A2N6AVA7-F1
#
_entry.id   AF-A0A2N6AVA7-F1
#
_cell.length_a   1.000
_cell.length_b   1.000
_cell.length_c   1.000
_cell.angle_alpha   90.00
_cell.angle_beta   90.00
_cell.angle_gamma   90.00
#
_symmetry.space_group_name_H-M   'P 1'
#
loop_
_entity.id
_entity.type
_entity.pdbx_description
1 polymer ?
#
loop_
_entity_poly.entity_id
_entity_poly.type
_entity_poly.pdbx_seq_one_letter_code
_entity_poly.pdbx_strand_id
1 'polypeptide(L)'
;MIAFNLINSLIGLILSIFGYMIRFHGRLDLINGYKKGSAKDEEAYAFWMGNSQLFCGLALFSLGLLGFSTGNAAFLKWLDPAIILLLVVLLFVGEKKYGRVK
;
A
#
# COMPACT_ATOMS: atom_id res chain seq x y z
N MET A 1 9.06 19.93 8.89
CA MET A 1 9.75 18.80 8.23
C MET A 1 9.68 17.54 9.06
N ILE A 2 10.08 17.56 10.34
CA ILE A 2 9.99 16.40 11.26
C ILE A 2 8.57 15.82 11.35
N ALA A 3 7.55 16.66 11.58
CA ALA A 3 6.17 16.20 11.69
C ALA A 3 5.64 15.52 10.41
N PHE A 4 6.01 16.02 9.23
CA PHE A 4 5.61 15.45 7.95
C PHE A 4 6.23 14.06 7.74
N ASN A 5 7.54 13.92 8.01
CA ASN A 5 8.23 12.64 7.94
C ASN A 5 7.64 11.62 8.93
N LEU A 6 7.24 12.07 10.13
CA LEU A 6 6.58 11.22 11.11
C LEU A 6 5.24 10.71 10.61
N ILE A 7 4.42 11.58 10.04
CA ILE A 7 3.12 11.21 9.44
C ILE A 7 3.34 10.20 8.31
N ASN A 8 4.28 10.43 7.40
CA ASN A 8 4.58 9.50 6.31
C ASN A 8 5.04 8.14 6.82
N SER A 9 5.92 8.11 7.83
CA SER A 9 6.32 6.85 8.46
C SER A 9 5.12 6.12 9.07
N LEU A 10 4.24 6.82 9.78
CA LEU A 10 3.05 6.19 10.37
C LEU A 10 2.10 5.66 9.29
N ILE A 11 1.87 6.41 8.21
CA ILE A 11 1.04 5.96 7.09
C ILE A 11 1.66 4.74 6.41
N GLY A 12 2.96 4.78 6.11
CA GLY A 12 3.69 3.67 5.51
C GLY A 12 3.63 2.40 6.37
N LEU A 13 3.75 2.57 7.69
CA LEU A 13 3.62 1.47 8.65
C LEU A 13 2.21 0.88 8.65
N ILE A 14 1.17 1.71 8.73
CA ILE A 14 -0.24 1.27 8.69
C ILE A 14 -0.54 0.53 7.37
N LEU A 15 -0.10 1.07 6.24
CA LEU A 15 -0.26 0.41 4.94
C LEU A 15 0.46 -0.94 4.89
N SER A 16 1.66 -1.02 5.46
CA SER A 16 2.41 -2.28 5.55
C SER A 16 1.68 -3.32 6.40
N ILE A 17 1.11 -2.90 7.53
CA ILE A 17 0.32 -3.78 8.42
C ILE A 17 -0.92 -4.31 7.68
N PHE A 18 -1.67 -3.45 7.01
CA PHE A 18 -2.84 -3.89 6.23
C PHE A 18 -2.43 -4.79 5.07
N GLY A 19 -1.37 -4.45 4.32
CA GLY A 19 -0.84 -5.30 3.27
C GLY A 19 -0.43 -6.68 3.77
N TYR A 20 0.17 -6.75 4.97
CA TYR A 20 0.53 -8.00 5.64
C TYR A 20 -0.70 -8.82 6.04
N MET A 21 -1.71 -8.19 6.63
CA MET A 21 -2.97 -8.87 6.98
C MET A 21 -3.72 -9.38 5.75
N ILE A 22 -3.75 -8.62 4.65
CA ILE A 22 -4.40 -9.05 3.41
C ILE A 22 -3.63 -10.22 2.79
N ARG A 23 -2.30 -10.11 2.66
CA ARG A 23 -1.47 -11.11 1.98
C ARG A 23 -1.34 -12.43 2.75
N PHE A 24 -1.05 -12.36 4.06
CA PHE A 24 -0.67 -13.53 4.84
C PHE A 24 -1.82 -14.07 5.72
N HIS A 25 -2.77 -13.21 6.11
CA HIS A 25 -3.91 -13.62 6.92
C HIS A 25 -5.22 -13.70 6.11
N GLY A 26 -5.18 -13.42 4.80
CA GLY A 26 -6.35 -13.50 3.91
C GLY A 26 -7.48 -12.55 4.32
N ARG A 27 -7.18 -11.47 5.05
CA ARG A 27 -8.17 -10.52 5.57
C ARG A 27 -8.66 -9.56 4.49
N LEU A 28 -9.32 -10.13 3.47
CA LEU A 28 -9.91 -9.40 2.35
C LEU A 28 -11.08 -8.50 2.80
N ASP A 29 -11.63 -8.73 4.00
CA ASP A 29 -12.60 -7.86 4.68
C ASP A 29 -12.08 -6.44 4.92
N LEU A 30 -10.75 -6.25 4.92
CA LEU A 30 -10.11 -4.94 5.03
C LEU A 30 -10.14 -4.15 3.71
N ILE A 31 -10.43 -4.80 2.59
CA ILE A 31 -10.52 -4.13 1.29
C ILE A 31 -11.91 -3.54 1.17
N ASN A 32 -11.96 -2.21 1.02
CA ASN A 32 -13.24 -1.50 0.93
C ASN A 32 -14.08 -2.01 -0.25
N GLY A 33 -15.33 -2.34 0.01
CA GLY A 33 -16.27 -2.85 -0.99
C GLY A 33 -16.08 -4.32 -1.36
N TYR A 34 -15.14 -5.04 -0.76
CA TYR A 34 -15.01 -6.48 -0.93
C TYR A 34 -16.21 -7.22 -0.31
N LYS A 35 -16.76 -8.17 -1.06
CA LYS A 35 -17.72 -9.16 -0.55
C LYS A 35 -17.14 -10.55 -0.71
N LYS A 36 -17.32 -11.44 0.27
CA LYS A 36 -16.87 -12.83 0.18
C LYS A 36 -17.45 -13.50 -1.07
N GLY A 37 -16.63 -14.16 -1.87
CA GLY A 37 -17.01 -14.79 -3.14
C GLY A 37 -17.19 -13.82 -4.32
N SER A 38 -16.88 -12.53 -4.16
CA SER A 38 -16.98 -11.55 -5.29
C SER A 38 -15.75 -11.55 -6.21
N ALA A 39 -14.59 -11.98 -5.70
CA ALA A 39 -13.36 -12.09 -6.47
C ALA A 39 -13.38 -13.32 -7.39
N LYS A 40 -12.78 -13.18 -8.58
CA LYS A 40 -12.58 -14.30 -9.52
C LYS A 40 -11.69 -15.38 -8.90
N ASP A 41 -10.68 -14.93 -8.17
CA ASP A 41 -9.67 -15.73 -7.50
C ASP A 41 -9.27 -14.96 -6.23
N GLU A 42 -9.80 -15.40 -5.08
CA GLU A 42 -9.57 -14.74 -3.78
C GLU A 42 -8.10 -14.79 -3.38
N GLU A 43 -7.38 -15.88 -3.71
CA GLU A 43 -5.98 -16.06 -3.35
C GLU A 43 -5.10 -15.13 -4.18
N ALA A 44 -5.29 -15.10 -5.50
CA ALA A 44 -4.55 -14.21 -6.38
C ALA A 44 -4.87 -12.72 -6.10
N TYR A 45 -6.13 -12.42 -5.73
CA TYR A 45 -6.53 -11.07 -5.33
C TYR A 45 -5.86 -10.65 -4.01
N ALA A 46 -5.90 -11.50 -2.98
CA ALA A 46 -5.23 -11.28 -1.71
C ALA A 46 -3.72 -11.09 -1.89
N PHE A 47 -3.11 -11.95 -2.71
CA PHE A 47 -1.71 -11.85 -3.05
C PHE A 47 -1.39 -10.52 -3.73
N TRP A 48 -2.13 -10.14 -4.78
CA TRP A 48 -1.84 -8.91 -5.52
C TRP A 48 -2.07 -7.65 -4.69
N MET A 49 -3.25 -7.55 -4.05
CA MET A 49 -3.65 -6.38 -3.26
C MET A 49 -2.76 -6.22 -2.04
N GLY A 50 -2.58 -7.30 -1.28
CA GLY A 50 -1.75 -7.30 -0.09
C GLY A 50 -0.29 -6.98 -0.41
N ASN A 51 0.28 -7.58 -1.46
CA ASN A 51 1.68 -7.36 -1.80
C ASN A 51 1.95 -5.96 -2.36
N SER A 52 1.02 -5.40 -3.14
CA SER A 52 1.10 -4.01 -3.62
C SER A 52 1.10 -3.02 -2.44
N GLN A 53 0.19 -3.23 -1.49
CA GLN A 53 0.05 -2.39 -0.32
C GLN A 53 1.23 -2.52 0.65
N LEU A 54 1.75 -3.74 0.82
CA LEU A 54 2.93 -4.01 1.65
C LEU A 54 4.19 -3.37 1.04
N PHE A 55 4.41 -3.54 -0.26
CA PHE A 55 5.58 -2.97 -0.94
C PHE A 55 5.58 -1.43 -0.91
N CYS A 56 4.44 -0.81 -1.27
CA CYS A 56 4.32 0.65 -1.25
C CYS A 56 4.35 1.21 0.18
N GLY A 57 3.74 0.52 1.15
CA GLY A 57 3.79 0.87 2.56
C GLY A 57 5.21 0.86 3.11
N LEU A 58 5.99 -0.20 2.83
CA LEU A 58 7.38 -0.29 3.24
C LEU A 58 8.24 0.80 2.57
N ALA A 59 8.03 1.06 1.29
CA ALA A 59 8.75 2.12 0.58
C ALA A 59 8.48 3.50 1.21
N LEU A 60 7.21 3.82 1.51
CA LEU A 60 6.84 5.07 2.21
C LEU A 60 7.42 5.14 3.62
N PHE A 61 7.39 4.03 4.36
CA PHE A 61 7.96 3.96 5.71
C PHE A 61 9.47 4.23 5.69
N SER A 62 10.19 3.57 4.79
CA SER A 62 11.64 3.76 4.61
C SER A 62 11.97 5.20 4.19
N LEU A 63 11.19 5.80 3.29
CA LEU A 63 11.38 7.21 2.91
C LEU A 63 11.16 8.16 4.08
N GLY A 64 10.11 7.94 4.88
CA GLY A 64 9.85 8.72 6.09
C GLY A 64 11.04 8.66 7.07
N LEU A 65 11.59 7.46 7.29
CA LEU A 65 12.80 7.27 8.11
C LEU A 65 14.03 8.00 7.55
N LEU A 66 14.29 7.86 6.25
CA LEU A 66 15.41 8.54 5.58
C LEU A 66 15.27 10.06 5.63
N GLY A 67 14.02 10.56 5.62
CA GLY A 67 13.70 11.98 5.77
C GLY A 67 14.14 12.58 7.10
N PHE A 68 14.24 11.80 8.17
CA PHE A 68 14.78 12.27 9.46
C PHE A 68 16.30 12.42 9.43
N SER A 69 17.01 11.61 8.65
CA SER A 69 18.48 11.64 8.59
C SER A 69 19.03 12.71 7.64
N THR A 70 18.33 12.99 6.53
CA THR A 70 18.89 13.79 5.42
C THR A 70 18.57 15.28 5.48
N GLY A 71 17.70 15.73 6.38
CA GLY A 71 17.47 17.16 6.73
C GLY A 71 16.87 18.06 5.63
N ASN A 72 17.17 17.83 4.34
CA ASN A 72 16.74 18.69 3.23
C ASN A 72 16.81 18.02 1.84
N ALA A 73 16.45 16.74 1.71
CA ALA A 73 16.42 16.10 0.40
C ALA A 73 15.10 16.43 -0.31
N ALA A 74 15.06 17.53 -1.08
CA ALA A 74 13.92 17.88 -1.94
C ALA A 74 13.52 16.74 -2.88
N PHE A 75 14.48 15.88 -3.26
CA PHE A 75 14.24 14.66 -4.03
C PHE A 75 13.30 13.66 -3.33
N LEU A 76 13.44 13.46 -2.00
CA LEU A 76 12.59 12.52 -1.25
C LEU A 76 11.12 12.95 -1.29
N LYS A 77 10.85 14.27 -1.31
CA LYS A 77 9.49 14.81 -1.36
C LYS A 77 8.75 14.49 -2.67
N TRP A 78 9.47 14.27 -3.77
CA TRP A 78 8.86 13.88 -5.04
C TRP A 78 8.54 12.38 -5.11
N LEU A 79 9.19 11.57 -4.29
CA LEU A 79 8.96 10.12 -4.26
C LEU A 79 7.65 9.75 -3.55
N ASP A 80 7.24 10.50 -2.54
CA ASP A 80 5.96 10.26 -1.83
C ASP A 80 4.75 10.22 -2.78
N PRO A 81 4.45 11.26 -3.58
CA PRO A 81 3.32 11.22 -4.50
C PRO A 81 3.50 10.16 -5.60
N ALA A 82 4.74 9.86 -6.01
CA ALA A 82 5.00 8.83 -7.00
C ALA A 82 4.64 7.42 -6.48
N ILE A 83 4.98 7.11 -5.23
CA ILE A 83 4.62 5.83 -4.59
C ILE A 83 3.11 5.73 -4.37
N ILE A 84 2.47 6.82 -3.95
CA ILE A 84 1.01 6.84 -3.80
C ILE A 84 0.34 6.58 -5.15
N LEU A 85 0.80 7.25 -6.21
CA LEU A 85 0.27 7.04 -7.56
C LEU A 85 0.48 5.59 -8.03
N LEU A 86 1.67 5.04 -7.79
CA LEU A 86 1.98 3.64 -8.10
C LEU A 86 1.04 2.69 -7.34
N LEU A 87 0.81 2.92 -6.05
CA LEU A 87 -0.13 2.13 -5.24
C LEU A 87 -1.53 2.18 -5.85
N VAL A 88 -2.04 3.37 -6.18
CA VAL A 88 -3.37 3.53 -6.80
C VAL A 88 -3.46 2.73 -8.11
N VAL A 89 -2.45 2.82 -8.98
CA VAL A 89 -2.41 2.07 -10.24
C VAL A 89 -2.41 0.56 -9.98
N LEU A 90 -1.59 0.07 -9.04
CA LEU A 90 -1.51 -1.35 -8.72
C LEU A 90 -2.83 -1.89 -8.16
N LEU A 91 -3.52 -1.12 -7.30
CA LEU A 91 -4.83 -1.49 -6.77
C LEU A 91 -5.88 -1.53 -7.88
N PHE A 92 -5.87 -0.56 -8.80
CA PHE A 92 -6.79 -0.51 -9.93
C PHE A 92 -6.58 -1.69 -10.90
N VAL A 93 -5.32 -2.03 -11.18
CA VAL A 93 -4.96 -3.19 -12.01
C VAL A 93 -5.39 -4.49 -11.32
N GLY A 94 -5.17 -4.59 -10.01
CA GLY A 94 -5.60 -5.72 -9.19
C GLY A 94 -7.12 -5.92 -9.23
N GLU A 95 -7.88 -4.86 -9.01
CA GLU A 95 -9.34 -4.88 -9.05
C GLU A 95 -9.86 -5.30 -10.43
N LYS A 96 -9.31 -4.74 -11.51
CA LYS A 96 -9.73 -5.09 -12.89
C LYS A 96 -9.42 -6.54 -13.24
N LYS A 97 -8.28 -7.06 -12.78
CA LYS A 97 -7.80 -8.40 -13.12
C LYS A 97 -8.47 -9.49 -12.29
N TYR A 98 -8.58 -9.29 -10.97
CA TYR A 98 -8.94 -10.31 -10.00
C TYR A 98 -10.22 -9.99 -9.20
N GLY A 99 -10.67 -8.74 -9.15
CA GLY A 99 -11.64 -8.23 -8.18
C GLY A 99 -13.10 -8.61 -8.40
N ARG A 100 -13.68 -8.50 -9.61
CA ARG A 100 -15.10 -8.84 -9.84
C ARG A 100 -15.33 -9.73 -11.05
N VAL A 101 -16.08 -10.82 -10.85
CA VAL A 101 -16.91 -11.40 -11.91
C VAL A 101 -18.04 -10.39 -12.14
N LYS A 102 -18.17 -9.87 -13.36
CA LYS A 102 -19.32 -9.00 -13.71
C LYS A 102 -20.62 -9.78 -13.58
#